data_AF-A0A229SKQ1-F1
#
_entry.id   AF-A0A229SKQ1-F1
#
_cell.length_a   1.000
_cell.length_b   1.000
_cell.length_c   1.000
_cell.angle_alpha   90.00
_cell.angle_beta   90.00
_cell.angle_gamma   90.00
#
_symmetry.space_group_name_H-M   'P 1'
#
loop_
_entity.id
_entity.type
_entity.pdbx_description
1 polymer ?
#
loop_
_entity_poly.entity_id
_entity_poly.type
_entity_poly.pdbx_seq_one_letter_code
_entity_poly.pdbx_strand_id
1 'polypeptide(L)' 'MTLTGLPLDTACRLVVHAKDGREQTVSSWHVTYAGAMRVSATTTIATGDIERLDVVVDDDSGHLLLAVNADSVQKKSR' A
#
# COMPACT_ATOMS: atom_id res chain seq x y z
N MET A 1 -3.43 7.04 2.76
CA MET A 1 -4.38 5.96 3.16
C MET A 1 -4.34 5.80 4.68
N THR A 2 -5.40 5.28 5.31
CA THR A 2 -5.39 4.90 6.74
C THR A 2 -5.60 3.39 6.86
N LEU A 3 -4.72 2.72 7.60
CA LEU A 3 -4.77 1.27 7.87
C LEU A 3 -5.08 1.03 9.34
N THR A 4 -5.91 0.02 9.63
CA THR A 4 -6.32 -0.34 11.00
C THR A 4 -6.29 -1.86 11.16
N GLY A 5 -6.00 -2.34 12.38
CA GLY A 5 -6.05 -3.77 12.69
C GLY A 5 -4.84 -4.58 12.18
N LEU A 6 -3.72 -3.91 11.89
CA LEU A 6 -2.47 -4.59 11.56
C LEU A 6 -1.88 -5.23 12.83
N PRO A 7 -1.26 -6.43 12.74
CA PRO A 7 -0.60 -7.02 13.88
C PRO A 7 0.58 -6.14 14.34
N LEU A 8 0.81 -6.12 15.66
CA LEU A 8 1.97 -5.45 16.24
C LEU A 8 3.26 -6.10 15.74
N ASP A 9 4.32 -5.30 15.67
CA ASP A 9 5.67 -5.74 15.30
C ASP A 9 5.75 -6.34 13.88
N THR A 10 4.79 -5.98 13.02
CA THR A 10 4.78 -6.39 11.60
C THR A 10 5.48 -5.34 10.75
N ALA A 11 6.45 -5.79 9.97
CA ALA A 11 7.05 -5.00 8.91
C ALA A 11 6.10 -5.00 7.71
N CYS A 12 5.82 -3.84 7.14
CA CYS A 12 4.90 -3.69 6.02
C CYS A 12 5.53 -2.86 4.91
N ARG A 13 5.14 -3.15 3.67
CA ARG A 13 5.45 -2.35 2.49
C ARG A 13 4.20 -2.01 1.71
N LEU A 14 4.18 -0.83 1.11
CA LEU A 14 3.19 -0.43 0.12
C LEU A 14 3.82 -0.57 -1.27
N VAL A 15 3.20 -1.40 -2.09
CA VAL A 15 3.59 -1.68 -3.47
C VAL A 15 2.53 -1.08 -4.39
N VAL A 16 2.97 -0.35 -5.40
CA VAL A 16 2.12 0.16 -6.48
C VAL A 16 2.35 -0.72 -7.69
N HIS A 17 1.27 -1.27 -8.24
CA HIS A 17 1.26 -2.05 -9.46
C HIS A 17 0.74 -1.16 -10.59
N ALA A 18 1.56 -0.98 -11.63
CA ALA A 18 1.19 -0.29 -12.85
C ALA A 18 0.52 -1.26 -13.83
N LYS A 19 -0.35 -0.73 -14.69
CA LYS A 19 -1.06 -1.48 -15.74
C LYS A 19 -0.12 -2.11 -16.77
N ASP A 20 1.12 -1.63 -16.88
CA ASP A 20 2.16 -2.16 -17.75
C ASP A 20 2.96 -3.31 -17.10
N GLY A 21 2.56 -3.74 -15.90
CA GLY A 21 3.19 -4.82 -15.14
C GLY A 21 4.39 -4.38 -14.29
N ARG A 22 4.75 -3.10 -14.27
CA ARG A 22 5.79 -2.61 -13.35
C ARG A 22 5.27 -2.55 -11.93
N GLU A 23 6.17 -2.83 -10.99
CA GLU A 23 5.90 -2.71 -9.56
C GLU A 23 6.88 -1.72 -8.93
N GLN A 24 6.38 -0.94 -7.96
CA GLN A 24 7.20 0.00 -7.20
C GLN A 24 6.84 -0.07 -5.71
N THR A 25 7.82 -0.41 -4.87
CA THR A 25 7.70 -0.17 -3.43
C THR A 25 7.86 1.32 -3.18
N VAL A 26 6.82 1.95 -2.62
CA VAL A 26 6.74 3.41 -2.44
C VAL A 26 6.82 3.83 -0.98
N SER A 27 6.66 2.88 -0.05
CA SER A 27 6.80 3.11 1.38
C SER A 27 7.03 1.79 2.11
N SER A 28 7.80 1.83 3.20
CA SER A 28 7.95 0.74 4.16
C SER A 28 7.79 1.28 5.57
N TRP A 29 7.19 0.49 6.47
CA TRP A 29 7.02 0.87 7.87
C TRP A 29 6.91 -0.34 8.79
N HIS A 30 7.25 -0.14 10.06
CA HIS A 30 6.98 -1.10 11.13
C HIS A 30 5.73 -0.67 11.91
N VAL A 31 4.85 -1.63 12.18
CA VAL A 31 3.66 -1.42 13.03
C VAL A 31 4.08 -1.44 14.50
N THR A 32 4.36 -0.27 15.05
CA THR A 32 4.82 -0.12 16.45
C THR A 32 3.69 0.06 17.45
N TYR A 33 2.46 0.31 17.01
CA TYR A 33 1.27 0.44 17.84
C TYR A 33 0.04 -0.17 17.18
N ALA A 34 -0.79 -0.86 17.97
CA ALA A 34 -2.06 -1.41 17.52
C ALA A 34 -3.04 -0.25 17.37
N GLY A 35 -3.19 0.27 16.15
CA GLY A 35 -4.02 1.44 15.91
C GLY A 35 -4.19 1.79 14.44
N ALA A 36 -4.67 3.01 14.20
CA ALA A 36 -4.80 3.57 12.86
C ALA A 36 -3.48 4.22 12.45
N MET A 37 -2.88 3.75 11.36
CA MET A 37 -1.66 4.35 10.81
C MET A 37 -1.95 5.05 9.48
N ARG A 38 -1.48 6.30 9.36
CA ARG A 38 -1.54 7.04 8.10
C ARG A 38 -0.29 6.73 7.28
N VAL A 39 -0.48 6.12 6.13
CA VAL A 39 0.59 5.84 5.17
C VAL A 39 0.59 6.92 4.09
N SER A 40 1.72 7.58 3.97
CA SER A 40 2.03 8.55 2.91
C SER A 40 3.04 7.91 1.97
N ALA A 41 2.82 8.06 0.66
CA ALA A 41 3.70 7.50 -0.35
C ALA A 41 3.72 8.41 -1.57
N THR A 42 4.87 8.41 -2.24
CA THR A 42 5.09 9.13 -3.50
C THR A 42 5.53 8.11 -4.52
N THR A 43 4.93 8.16 -5.70
CA THR A 43 5.27 7.27 -6.81
C THR A 43 5.62 8.06 -8.05
N THR A 44 6.50 7.50 -8.87
CA THR A 44 6.79 8.02 -10.21
C THR A 44 5.82 7.46 -11.27
N ILE A 45 4.95 6.52 -10.91
CA ILE A 45 3.91 5.98 -11.79
C ILE A 45 2.78 7.00 -11.85
N ALA A 46 2.37 7.41 -13.06
CA ALA A 46 1.28 8.35 -13.23
C ALA A 46 -0.03 7.73 -12.70
N THR A 47 -0.88 8.51 -12.04
CA THR A 47 -2.10 8.02 -11.41
C THR A 47 -3.04 7.27 -12.37
N GLY A 48 -3.05 7.64 -13.66
CA GLY A 48 -3.85 6.96 -14.69
C GLY A 48 -3.32 5.56 -15.08
N ASP A 49 -2.05 5.30 -14.80
CA ASP A 49 -1.35 4.05 -15.11
C ASP A 49 -1.27 3.12 -13.90
N ILE A 50 -1.73 3.55 -12.73
CA ILE A 50 -1.84 2.68 -11.54
C ILE A 50 -3.01 1.73 -11.76
N GLU A 51 -2.77 0.44 -11.58
CA GLU A 51 -3.78 -0.61 -11.57
C GLU A 51 -4.27 -0.87 -10.14
N ARG A 52 -3.33 -1.07 -9.21
CA ARG A 52 -3.62 -1.42 -7.82
C ARG A 52 -2.51 -0.96 -6.88
N LEU A 53 -2.87 -0.79 -5.61
CA LEU A 53 -1.93 -0.62 -4.51
C LEU A 53 -2.10 -1.75 -3.52
N ASP A 54 -1.00 -2.39 -3.16
CA ASP A 54 -0.97 -3.53 -2.25
C ASP A 54 -0.17 -3.16 -1.00
N VAL A 55 -0.75 -3.48 0.15
CA VAL A 55 -0.02 -3.51 1.42
C VAL A 55 0.34 -4.95 1.69
N VAL A 56 1.63 -5.23 1.77
CA VAL A 56 2.16 -6.57 2.02
C VAL A 56 2.97 -6.58 3.32
N VAL A 57 3.02 -7.74 3.97
CA VAL A 57 4.01 -7.98 5.02
C VAL A 57 5.40 -7.99 4.36
N ASP A 58 6.32 -7.26 4.97
CA ASP A 58 7.73 -7.22 4.59
C ASP A 58 8.51 -8.35 5.27
N ASP A 59 8.05 -9.58 5.04
CA ASP A 59 8.74 -10.82 5.36
C ASP A 59 8.93 -11.63 4.07
N ASP A 60 9.65 -12.75 4.15
CA ASP A 60 9.86 -13.63 3.00
C ASP A 60 8.55 -14.24 2.45
N SER A 61 7.42 -14.09 3.15
CA SER A 61 6.12 -14.60 2.71
C SER A 61 5.42 -13.66 1.74
N GLY A 62 5.74 -12.36 1.76
CA GLY A 62 5.09 -11.35 0.93
C GLY A 62 3.57 -11.29 1.12
N HIS A 63 3.08 -11.67 2.30
CA HIS A 63 1.66 -11.88 2.55
C HIS A 63 0.85 -10.59 2.31
N LEU A 64 -0.10 -10.65 1.39
CA LEU A 64 -0.98 -9.52 1.07
C LEU A 64 -1.95 -9.26 2.23
N LEU A 65 -1.88 -8.05 2.80
CA LEU A 65 -2.76 -7.59 3.86
C LEU A 65 -3.95 -6.81 3.32
N LEU A 66 -3.72 -6.00 2.28
CA LEU A 66 -4.76 -5.17 1.67
C LEU A 66 -4.45 -4.96 0.20
N ALA A 67 -5.45 -5.12 -0.66
CA ALA A 67 -5.39 -4.75 -2.07
C ALA A 67 -6.40 -3.62 -2.32
N VAL A 68 -5.95 -2.51 -2.90
CA VAL A 68 -6.79 -1.35 -3.24
C VAL A 68 -6.68 -1.07 -4.72
N ASN A 69 -7.75 -1.36 -5.46
CA ASN A 69 -7.81 -1.04 -6.89
C ASN A 69 -7.79 0.48 -7.10
N ALA A 70 -7.07 0.94 -8.12
CA ALA A 70 -6.91 2.36 -8.42
C ALA A 70 -8.27 3.05 -8.67
N ASP A 71 -9.24 2.35 -9.26
CA ASP A 71 -10.61 2.86 -9.48
C ASP A 71 -11.32 3.22 -8.16
N SER A 72 -10.97 2.54 -7.06
CA SER A 72 -11.48 2.83 -5.72
C SER A 72 -10.77 4.03 -5.07
N VAL A 73 -9.54 4.34 -5.50
CA VAL A 73 -8.74 5.46 -4.96
C VAL A 73 -9.22 6.81 -5.52
N GLN A 74 -9.65 6.86 -6.78
CA GLN A 74 -10.08 8.12 -7.40
C GLN A 74 -11.40 8.70 -6.85
N LYS A 75 -12.22 7.92 -6.14
CA LYS A 75 -13.51 8.40 -5.60
C LYS A 75 -13.41 9.35 -4.39
N LYS A 76 -12.21 9.68 -3.91
CA LYS A 76 -12.02 10.47 -2.68
C LYS A 76 -11.55 11.92 -2.88
N SER A 77 -11.65 12.45 -4.10
CA SER A 77 -11.37 13.86 -4.40
C SER A 77 -12.61 14.55 -4.99
N ARG A 78 -13.56 14.92 -4.14
CA ARG A 78 -14.56 15.98 -4.39
C ARG A 78 -14.86 16.69 -3.09
#